data_AF-A0AAU8YU71-F1
#
_entry.id   AF-A0AAU8YU71-F1
#
_cell.length_a   1.000
_cell.length_b   1.000
_cell.length_c   1.000
_cell.angle_alpha   90.00
_cell.angle_beta   90.00
_cell.angle_gamma   90.00
#
_symmetry.space_group_name_H-M   'P 1'
#
loop_
_entity.id
_entity.type
_entity.pdbx_description
1 polymer ?
#
loop_
_entity_poly.entity_id
_entity_poly.type
_entity_poly.pdbx_seq_one_letter_code
_entity_poly.pdbx_strand_id
1 'polypeptide(L)'
;MNELRNKLINFREITLNIIDSLEKEDYDSPERLLEERENIIKEINNLDYQKEEFKKVDEELELLVIEKKLQNLMIDKKVKIKLRLKKASENKEANKNYSTKQFNTQSILNTKI
;
A
#
# COMPACT_ATOMS: atom_id res chain seq x y z
N MET A 1 5.88 32.39 8.31
CA MET A 1 6.32 31.11 7.71
C MET A 1 6.12 31.21 6.21
N ASN A 2 7.08 30.74 5.40
CA ASN A 2 6.99 30.79 3.94
C ASN A 2 5.93 29.79 3.43
N GLU A 3 5.17 30.15 2.40
CA GLU A 3 4.03 29.34 1.92
C GLU A 3 4.49 27.95 1.44
N LEU A 4 5.58 27.91 0.67
CA LEU A 4 6.23 26.68 0.23
C LEU A 4 6.56 25.76 1.43
N ARG A 5 7.14 26.32 2.50
CA ARG A 5 7.52 25.56 3.69
C ARG A 5 6.33 24.91 4.36
N ASN A 6 5.21 25.63 4.47
CA ASN A 6 3.98 25.07 5.04
C ASN A 6 3.44 23.92 4.19
N LYS A 7 3.43 24.06 2.86
CA LYS A 7 2.99 22.98 1.96
C LYS A 7 3.90 21.75 2.05
N LEU A 8 5.22 21.94 2.15
CA LEU A 8 6.18 20.84 2.31
C LEU A 8 6.07 20.15 3.68
N ILE A 9 5.73 20.89 4.74
CA ILE A 9 5.40 20.30 6.05
C ILE A 9 4.15 19.44 5.94
N ASN A 10 3.07 19.95 5.32
CA ASN A 10 1.84 19.19 5.13
C ASN A 10 2.09 17.94 4.29
N PHE A 11 2.90 18.05 3.23
CA PHE A 11 3.32 16.93 2.40
C PHE A 11 4.04 15.85 3.24
N ARG A 12 4.94 16.27 4.14
CA ARG A 12 5.64 15.37 5.06
C ARG A 12 4.67 14.67 5.99
N GLU A 13 3.80 15.43 6.64
CA GLU A 13 2.83 14.91 7.61
C GLU A 13 1.90 13.88 6.97
N ILE A 14 1.35 14.17 5.80
CA ILE A 14 0.47 13.22 5.14
C ILE A 14 1.21 11.96 4.69
N THR A 15 2.47 12.09 4.25
CA THR A 15 3.30 10.95 3.90
C THR A 15 3.57 10.06 5.12
N LEU A 16 3.80 10.65 6.30
CA LEU A 16 3.92 9.91 7.56
C LEU A 16 2.59 9.23 7.96
N ASN A 17 1.46 9.89 7.77
CA ASN A 17 0.14 9.30 8.05
C ASN A 17 -0.15 8.09 7.14
N ILE A 18 0.25 8.16 5.87
CA ILE A 18 0.15 7.01 4.94
C ILE A 18 1.04 5.86 5.44
N ILE A 19 2.28 6.15 5.84
CA ILE A 19 3.20 5.13 6.39
C ILE A 19 2.57 4.46 7.62
N ASP A 20 2.07 5.23 8.57
CA ASP A 20 1.46 4.72 9.80
C ASP A 20 0.21 3.85 9.51
N SER A 21 -0.65 4.30 8.58
CA SER A 21 -1.82 3.53 8.13
C SER A 21 -1.41 2.18 7.52
N LEU A 22 -0.41 2.19 6.63
CA LEU A 22 0.11 0.98 6.00
C LEU A 22 0.79 0.04 7.01
N GLU A 23 1.52 0.59 7.99
CA GLU A 23 2.13 -0.19 9.07
C GLU A 23 1.06 -0.89 9.92
N LYS A 24 -0.05 -0.19 10.22
CA LYS A 24 -1.22 -0.71 10.96
C LYS A 24 -2.11 -1.69 10.16
N GLU A 25 -1.79 -1.94 8.89
CA GLU A 25 -2.63 -2.73 7.97
C GLU A 25 -4.04 -2.17 7.80
N ASP A 26 -4.20 -0.85 7.98
CA ASP A 26 -5.39 -0.12 7.56
C ASP A 26 -5.28 0.19 6.07
N TYR A 27 -6.10 -0.52 5.28
CA TYR A 27 -6.11 -0.43 3.83
C TYR A 27 -7.22 0.48 3.28
N ASP A 28 -8.12 0.97 4.13
CA ASP A 28 -9.22 1.85 3.71
C ASP A 28 -8.80 3.33 3.74
N SER A 29 -7.94 3.71 4.69
CA SER A 29 -7.40 5.07 4.84
C SER A 29 -6.44 5.54 3.73
N PRO A 30 -5.56 4.70 3.14
CA PRO A 30 -4.55 5.16 2.18
C PRO A 30 -5.10 5.82 0.92
N GLU A 31 -6.30 5.48 0.45
CA GLU A 31 -6.85 6.03 -0.80
C GLU A 31 -7.11 7.54 -0.68
N ARG A 32 -7.77 7.97 0.39
CA ARG A 32 -8.02 9.40 0.66
C ARG A 32 -6.74 10.16 0.95
N LEU A 33 -5.84 9.57 1.74
CA LEU A 33 -4.56 10.20 2.08
C LEU A 33 -3.66 10.40 0.85
N LEU A 34 -3.70 9.47 -0.12
CA LEU A 34 -2.97 9.61 -1.37
C LEU A 34 -3.55 10.71 -2.26
N GLU A 35 -4.88 10.85 -2.30
CA GLU A 35 -5.54 11.93 -3.04
C GLU A 35 -5.21 13.31 -2.45
N GLU A 36 -5.27 13.45 -1.12
CA GLU A 36 -4.87 14.67 -0.43
C GLU A 36 -3.38 14.99 -0.65
N ARG A 37 -2.50 13.97 -0.62
CA ARG A 37 -1.08 14.15 -0.94
C ARG A 37 -0.87 14.66 -2.36
N GLU A 38 -1.62 14.13 -3.33
CA GLU A 38 -1.56 14.59 -4.73
C GLU A 38 -2.04 16.05 -4.87
N ASN A 39 -3.06 16.46 -4.13
CA ASN A 39 -3.53 17.83 -4.12
C ASN A 39 -2.46 18.79 -3.56
N ILE A 40 -1.76 18.41 -2.49
CA ILE A 40 -0.64 19.20 -1.95
C ILE A 40 0.48 19.35 -2.99
N ILE A 41 0.81 18.30 -3.75
CA ILE A 41 1.81 18.37 -4.82
C ILE A 41 1.39 19.39 -5.88
N LYS A 42 0.12 19.36 -6.30
CA LYS A 42 -0.42 20.33 -7.28
C LYS A 42 -0.33 21.75 -6.76
N GLU A 43 -0.67 21.98 -5.49
CA GLU A 43 -0.53 23.29 -4.86
C GLU A 43 0.92 23.76 -4.87
N ILE A 44 1.88 22.91 -4.48
CA ILE A 44 3.32 23.22 -4.52
C ILE A 44 3.76 23.58 -5.94
N ASN A 45 3.36 22.80 -6.94
CA ASN A 45 3.73 23.06 -8.34
C ASN A 45 3.19 24.38 -8.90
N ASN A 46 2.13 24.92 -8.30
CA ASN A 46 1.55 26.21 -8.69
C ASN A 46 2.18 27.40 -7.95
N LEU A 47 3.04 27.16 -6.96
CA LEU A 47 3.76 28.22 -6.26
C LEU A 47 4.94 28.72 -7.10
N ASP A 48 5.19 30.03 -7.03
CA ASP A 48 6.42 30.61 -7.53
C ASP A 48 7.51 30.47 -6.45
N TYR A 49 8.48 29.59 -6.69
CA TYR A 49 9.60 29.37 -5.79
C TYR A 49 10.89 29.12 -6.55
N GLN A 50 12.01 29.49 -5.92
CA GLN A 50 13.33 29.13 -6.42
C GLN A 50 13.69 27.70 -6.03
N LYS A 51 14.34 26.99 -6.95
CA LYS A 51 14.78 25.61 -6.74
C LYS A 51 15.65 25.46 -5.48
N GLU A 52 16.48 26.44 -5.19
CA GLU A 52 17.35 26.48 -4.02
C GLU A 52 16.56 26.59 -2.72
N GLU A 53 15.42 27.27 -2.73
CA GLU A 53 14.53 27.38 -1.57
C GLU A 53 13.87 26.03 -1.28
N PHE A 54 13.32 25.38 -2.31
CA PHE A 54 12.78 24.04 -2.19
C PHE A 54 13.82 23.07 -1.65
N LYS A 55 15.03 23.07 -2.22
CA LYS A 55 16.09 22.15 -1.83
C LYS A 55 16.48 22.29 -0.36
N LYS A 56 16.55 23.51 0.16
CA LYS A 56 16.82 23.74 1.59
C LYS A 56 15.74 23.12 2.47
N VAL A 57 14.47 23.37 2.14
CA VAL A 57 13.35 22.84 2.94
C VAL A 57 13.24 21.31 2.80
N ASP A 58 13.49 20.77 1.61
CA ASP A 58 13.54 19.32 1.34
C ASP A 58 14.58 18.61 2.22
N GLU A 59 15.80 19.17 2.31
CA GLU A 59 16.88 18.68 3.16
C GLU A 59 16.54 18.81 4.65
N GLU A 60 16.01 19.97 5.09
CA GLU A 60 15.59 20.20 6.49
C GLU A 60 14.49 19.24 6.96
N LEU A 61 13.56 18.91 6.07
CA LEU A 61 12.40 18.06 6.39
C LEU A 61 12.66 16.58 6.10
N GLU A 62 13.82 16.24 5.56
CA GLU A 62 14.22 14.89 5.15
C GLU A 62 13.21 14.22 4.20
N LEU A 63 12.58 14.98 3.30
CA LEU A 63 11.45 14.47 2.50
C LEU A 63 11.86 13.28 1.63
N LEU A 64 13.07 13.32 1.07
CA LEU A 64 13.62 12.21 0.28
C LEU A 64 13.73 10.90 1.08
N VAL A 65 14.06 10.99 2.37
CA VAL A 65 14.19 9.81 3.25
C VAL A 65 12.81 9.22 3.51
N ILE A 66 11.84 10.07 3.83
CA ILE A 66 10.47 9.67 4.13
C ILE A 66 9.80 9.08 2.89
N GLU A 67 10.00 9.68 1.72
CA GLU A 67 9.49 9.18 0.45
C GLU A 67 10.04 7.78 0.13
N LYS A 68 11.35 7.57 0.30
CA LYS A 68 11.96 6.23 0.14
C LYS A 68 11.37 5.21 1.11
N LYS A 69 11.11 5.61 2.37
CA LYS A 69 10.46 4.75 3.36
C LYS A 69 9.07 4.32 2.87
N LEU A 70 8.25 5.26 2.40
CA LEU A 70 6.92 4.98 1.88
C LEU A 70 6.97 4.03 0.67
N GLN A 71 7.85 4.30 -0.29
CA GLN A 71 8.00 3.47 -1.49
C GLN A 71 8.35 2.02 -1.17
N ASN A 72 9.34 1.81 -0.29
CA ASN A 72 9.73 0.47 0.15
C ASN A 72 8.56 -0.24 0.87
N LEU A 73 7.86 0.46 1.76
CA LEU A 73 6.72 -0.11 2.48
C LEU A 73 5.59 -0.54 1.54
N MET A 74 5.26 0.28 0.53
CA MET A 74 4.25 -0.05 -0.48
C MET A 74 4.64 -1.29 -1.29
N ILE A 75 5.90 -1.39 -1.70
CA ILE A 75 6.43 -2.57 -2.42
C ILE A 75 6.29 -3.82 -1.54
N ASP A 76 6.74 -3.75 -0.29
CA ASP A 76 6.68 -4.86 0.65
C ASP A 76 5.25 -5.33 0.90
N LYS A 77 4.32 -4.39 1.14
CA LYS A 77 2.90 -4.70 1.38
C LYS A 77 2.27 -5.32 0.13
N LYS A 78 2.56 -4.80 -1.06
CA LYS A 78 2.10 -5.37 -2.34
C LYS A 78 2.57 -6.82 -2.53
N VAL A 79 3.85 -7.09 -2.26
CA VAL A 79 4.43 -8.45 -2.35
C VAL A 79 3.75 -9.39 -1.34
N LYS A 80 3.58 -8.96 -0.09
CA LYS A 80 2.90 -9.75 0.95
C LYS A 80 1.45 -10.11 0.56
N ILE A 81 0.68 -9.15 0.05
CA ILE A 81 -0.70 -9.39 -0.41
C ILE A 81 -0.71 -10.41 -1.56
N LYS A 82 0.17 -10.26 -2.55
CA LYS A 82 0.28 -11.21 -3.68
C LYS A 82 0.59 -12.63 -3.20
N LEU A 83 1.47 -12.78 -2.22
CA LEU A 83 1.79 -14.09 -1.63
C LEU A 83 0.60 -14.68 -0.86
N ARG A 84 -0.13 -13.87 -0.08
CA ARG A 84 -1.35 -14.31 0.63
C ARG A 84 -2.42 -14.79 -0.36
N LEU A 85 -2.65 -14.07 -1.45
CA LEU A 85 -3.60 -14.44 -2.51
C LEU A 85 -3.20 -15.77 -3.19
N LYS A 86 -1.91 -15.94 -3.51
CA LYS A 86 -1.41 -17.19 -4.11
C LYS A 86 -1.69 -18.39 -3.19
N LYS A 87 -1.33 -18.28 -1.91
CA LYS A 87 -1.58 -19.33 -0.91
C LYS A 87 -3.07 -19.64 -0.74
N ALA A 88 -3.93 -18.61 -0.73
CA ALA A 88 -5.38 -18.80 -0.63
C ALA A 88 -5.93 -19.57 -1.86
N SER A 89 -5.43 -19.26 -3.06
CA SER A 89 -5.79 -19.98 -4.28
C SER A 89 -5.34 -21.44 -4.24
N GLU A 90 -4.09 -21.70 -3.84
CA GLU A 90 -3.54 -23.06 -3.69
C GLU A 90 -4.34 -23.88 -2.66
N ASN A 91 -4.68 -23.28 -1.51
CA ASN A 91 -5.50 -23.92 -0.48
C ASN A 91 -6.91 -24.24 -0.98
N LYS A 92 -7.52 -23.33 -1.76
CA LYS A 92 -8.84 -23.55 -2.37
C LYS A 92 -8.81 -24.71 -3.37
N GLU A 93 -7.76 -24.79 -4.18
CA GLU A 93 -7.56 -25.88 -5.13
C GLU A 93 -7.35 -27.22 -4.42
N ALA A 94 -6.51 -27.24 -3.38
CA ALA A 94 -6.31 -28.43 -2.55
C ALA A 94 -7.64 -28.89 -1.91
N ASN A 95 -8.40 -27.99 -1.27
CA ASN A 95 -9.69 -28.32 -0.66
C ASN A 95 -10.69 -28.85 -1.70
N LYS A 96 -10.74 -28.28 -2.91
CA LYS A 96 -11.57 -28.79 -4.01
C LYS A 96 -11.15 -30.20 -4.41
N ASN A 97 -9.85 -30.45 -4.54
CA ASN A 97 -9.31 -31.75 -4.95
C ASN A 97 -9.54 -32.84 -3.89
N TYR A 98 -9.40 -32.52 -2.60
CA TYR A 98 -9.69 -33.46 -1.52
C TYR A 98 -11.20 -33.73 -1.36
N SER A 99 -12.04 -32.69 -1.42
CA SER A 99 -13.50 -32.81 -1.36
C SER A 99 -14.06 -33.66 -2.52
N THR A 100 -13.62 -33.41 -3.75
CA THR A 100 -14.08 -34.15 -4.94
C THR A 100 -13.73 -35.65 -4.87
N LYS A 101 -12.60 -36.02 -4.24
CA LYS A 101 -12.22 -37.43 -4.04
C LYS A 101 -13.07 -38.14 -2.99
N GLN A 102 -13.57 -37.45 -1.98
CA GLN A 102 -14.49 -38.03 -0.98
C GLN A 102 -15.88 -38.31 -1.55
N PHE A 103 -16.39 -37.46 -2.44
CA PHE A 103 -17.69 -37.70 -3.09
C PHE A 103 -17.63 -38.79 -4.18
N ASN A 104 -16.51 -38.94 -4.89
CA ASN A 104 -16.37 -39.96 -5.93
C ASN A 104 -16.18 -41.40 -5.39
N THR A 105 -15.86 -41.57 -4.11
CA THR A 105 -15.71 -42.91 -3.50
C THR A 105 -17.03 -43.50 -2.98
N GLN A 106 -18.08 -42.68 -2.84
CA GLN A 106 -19.41 -43.15 -2.39
C GLN A 106 -20.20 -43.88 -3.48
N SER A 107 -19.82 -43.77 -4.76
CA SER A 107 -20.47 -44.49 -5.87
C SER A 107 -19.93 -45.91 -6.11
N ILE A 108 -18.86 -46.33 -5.43
CA ILE A 108 -18.20 -47.63 -5.67
C ILE A 108 -18.80 -48.75 -4.79
N LEU A 109 -19.64 -48.43 -3.82
CA LEU A 109 -20.23 -49.42 -2.90
C LEU A 109 -21.53 -50.09 -3.39
N ASN A 110 -21.89 -49.98 -4.68
CA ASN A 110 -23.10 -50.61 -5.22
C ASN A 110 -22.86 -51.62 -6.37
N THR A 111 -21.75 -52.34 -6.36
CA THR A 111 -21.68 -53.63 -7.05
C THR A 111 -22.08 -54.72 -6.05
N LYS A 112 -23.39 -54.97 -5.93
CA LYS A 112 -23.87 -56.20 -5.27
C LYS A 112 -23.71 -57.38 -6.23
N ILE A 113 -23.23 -58.45 -5.61
CA ILE A 113 -23.02 -59.84 -6.03
C ILE A 113 -24.27 -60.41 -6.71
#